data_AF-A0A0D8L1T2-F1
#
_entry.id   AF-A0A0D8L1T2-F1
#
_cell.length_a   1.000
_cell.length_b   1.000
_cell.length_c   1.000
_cell.angle_alpha   90.00
_cell.angle_beta   90.00
_cell.angle_gamma   90.00
#
_symmetry.space_group_name_H-M   'P 1'
#
loop_
_entity.id
_entity.type
_entity.pdbx_description
1 polymer ?
#
loop_
_entity_poly.entity_id
_entity_poly.type
_entity_poly.pdbx_seq_one_letter_code
_entity_poly.pdbx_strand_id
1 'polypeptide(L)'
;TDEQTARVMLTLLRPGGVNQKQDATIMRSGYISSGEQLMLARRGAVGDILGYFIGREGELTEDVEMHRELIGHHPRRTENIPTVVGVAGGEEKAEVIVGGTAGGYINSLVTDEQTARVMLTLLT
;
A
#
# COMPACT_ATOMS: atom_id res chain seq x y z
N THR A 1 -19.27 -4.98 -18.02
CA THR A 1 -18.74 -3.60 -18.03
C THR A 1 -17.81 -3.32 -16.86
N ASP A 2 -17.96 -3.97 -15.69
CA ASP A 2 -17.03 -3.83 -14.55
C ASP A 2 -15.66 -4.52 -14.73
N GLU A 3 -15.53 -5.42 -15.71
CA GLU A 3 -14.31 -6.22 -15.94
C GLU A 3 -13.09 -5.40 -16.42
N GLN A 4 -13.28 -4.10 -16.70
CA GLN A 4 -12.24 -3.19 -17.21
C GLN A 4 -11.69 -2.23 -16.15
N THR A 5 -12.20 -2.24 -14.90
CA THR A 5 -11.75 -1.32 -13.86
C THR A 5 -11.62 -2.00 -12.51
N ALA A 6 -10.41 -1.99 -11.96
CA ALA A 6 -10.15 -2.47 -10.60
C ALA A 6 -10.09 -1.29 -9.62
N ARG A 7 -10.59 -1.51 -8.40
CA ARG A 7 -10.45 -0.58 -7.28
C ARG A 7 -9.55 -1.21 -6.23
N VAL A 8 -8.59 -0.44 -5.75
CA VAL A 8 -7.60 -0.93 -4.79
C VAL A 8 -7.46 0.06 -3.64
N MET A 9 -7.33 -0.48 -2.44
CA MET A 9 -7.10 0.32 -1.24
C MET A 9 -5.65 0.15 -0.79
N LEU A 10 -5.00 1.26 -0.43
CA LEU A 10 -3.63 1.27 0.07
C LEU A 10 -3.61 1.58 1.56
N THR A 11 -2.73 0.89 2.29
CA THR A 11 -2.62 0.99 3.74
C THR A 11 -1.17 1.28 4.13
N LEU A 12 -0.97 2.17 5.10
CA LEU A 12 0.35 2.47 5.66
C LEU A 12 0.80 1.35 6.61
N LEU A 13 2.10 1.03 6.59
CA LEU A 13 2.72 0.05 7.49
C LEU A 13 3.65 0.69 8.53
N ARG A 14 4.24 1.86 8.27
CA ARG A 14 5.34 2.40 9.09
C ARG A 14 4.95 2.70 10.53
N PRO A 15 5.76 2.29 11.54
CA PRO A 15 5.55 2.69 12.92
C PRO A 15 5.99 4.14 13.13
N GLY A 16 5.04 5.07 13.36
CA GLY A 16 5.39 6.48 13.57
C GLY A 16 4.29 7.45 14.03
N GLY A 17 3.00 7.11 13.88
CA GLY A 17 1.91 7.97 14.37
C GLY A 17 1.52 7.68 15.82
N VAL A 18 1.24 8.72 16.61
CA VAL A 18 0.90 8.66 18.05
C VAL A 18 -0.40 7.86 18.37
N ASN A 19 -1.11 7.34 17.36
CA ASN A 19 -2.26 6.43 17.53
C ASN A 19 -2.24 5.18 16.64
N GLN A 20 -1.24 5.01 15.77
CA GLN A 20 -1.36 4.08 14.63
C GLN A 20 -0.86 2.66 14.88
N LYS A 21 -0.26 2.38 16.04
CA LYS A 21 0.21 1.02 16.39
C LYS A 21 -0.92 -0.03 16.39
N GLN A 22 -2.20 0.40 16.28
CA GLN A 22 -3.37 -0.46 16.21
C GLN A 22 -4.38 -0.09 15.11
N ASP A 23 -4.06 0.80 14.16
CA ASP A 23 -5.06 1.29 13.17
C ASP A 23 -4.95 0.66 11.78
N ALA A 24 -3.83 0.07 11.39
CA ALA A 24 -3.77 -0.63 10.11
C ALA A 24 -4.73 -1.83 10.13
N THR A 25 -5.63 -1.90 9.14
CA THR A 25 -6.68 -2.94 9.07
C THR A 25 -6.08 -4.34 9.14
N ILE A 26 -4.93 -4.57 8.48
CA ILE A 26 -4.20 -5.84 8.46
C ILE A 26 -3.68 -6.27 9.85
N MET A 27 -3.42 -5.32 10.75
CA MET A 27 -3.04 -5.60 12.13
C MET A 27 -4.28 -5.85 13.00
N ARG A 28 -5.34 -5.05 12.81
CA ARG A 28 -6.61 -5.21 13.53
C ARG A 28 -7.27 -6.56 13.27
N SER A 29 -7.12 -7.08 12.06
CA SER A 29 -7.62 -8.41 11.70
C SER A 29 -6.71 -9.55 12.15
N GLY A 30 -5.55 -9.25 12.75
CA GLY A 30 -4.61 -10.25 13.28
C GLY A 30 -3.79 -10.97 12.21
N TYR A 31 -3.69 -10.43 10.99
CA TYR A 31 -2.89 -11.05 9.93
C TYR A 31 -1.38 -10.90 10.18
N ILE A 32 -0.94 -9.75 10.71
CA ILE A 32 0.46 -9.55 11.16
C ILE A 32 0.52 -9.10 12.62
N SER A 33 1.58 -9.51 13.30
CA SER A 33 1.98 -9.03 14.61
C SER A 33 2.74 -7.69 14.54
N SER A 34 2.88 -7.02 15.68
CA SER A 34 3.72 -5.80 15.79
C SER A 34 5.22 -6.08 15.54
N GLY A 35 5.68 -7.30 15.83
CA GLY A 35 7.06 -7.72 15.52
C GLY A 35 7.29 -7.83 14.02
N GLU A 36 6.33 -8.43 13.30
CA GLU A 36 6.36 -8.53 11.85
C GLU A 36 6.25 -7.17 11.17
N GLN A 37 5.39 -6.27 11.65
CA GLN A 37 5.34 -4.89 11.14
C GLN A 37 6.70 -4.19 11.24
N LEU A 38 7.36 -4.29 12.40
CA LEU A 38 8.66 -3.66 12.59
C LEU A 38 9.72 -4.29 11.67
N MET A 39 9.68 -5.61 11.49
CA MET A 39 10.58 -6.33 10.60
C MET A 39 10.35 -5.93 9.14
N LEU A 40 9.10 -5.84 8.68
CA LEU A 40 8.76 -5.38 7.33
C LEU A 40 9.19 -3.93 7.10
N ALA A 41 8.94 -3.03 8.05
CA ALA A 41 9.38 -1.65 7.97
C ALA A 41 10.91 -1.52 7.88
N ARG A 42 11.66 -2.35 8.63
CA ARG A 42 13.13 -2.43 8.54
C ARG A 42 13.63 -2.94 7.20
N ARG A 43 12.82 -3.73 6.50
CA ARG A 43 13.09 -4.22 5.15
C ARG A 43 12.70 -3.22 4.05
N GLY A 44 12.26 -2.01 4.42
CA GLY A 44 11.95 -0.94 3.48
C GLY A 44 10.46 -0.81 3.14
N ALA A 45 9.60 -1.72 3.63
CA ALA A 45 8.16 -1.62 3.38
C ALA A 45 7.60 -0.32 3.97
N VAL A 46 6.88 0.43 3.14
CA VAL A 46 6.18 1.65 3.53
C VAL A 46 4.70 1.37 3.79
N GLY A 47 4.13 0.36 3.15
CA GLY A 47 2.72 0.04 3.25
C GLY A 47 2.36 -1.27 2.56
N ASP A 48 1.07 -1.52 2.39
CA ASP A 48 0.55 -2.64 1.62
C ASP A 48 -0.51 -2.22 0.61
N ILE A 49 -0.61 -3.04 -0.43
CA ILE A 49 -1.69 -3.03 -1.42
C ILE A 49 -2.26 -4.44 -1.53
N LEU A 50 -3.56 -4.59 -1.23
CA LEU A 50 -4.22 -5.91 -1.18
C LEU A 50 -3.51 -6.91 -0.24
N GLY A 51 -2.86 -6.43 0.83
CA GLY A 51 -2.08 -7.26 1.75
C GLY A 51 -0.66 -7.57 1.28
N TYR A 52 -0.25 -7.10 0.10
CA TYR A 52 1.13 -7.22 -0.37
C TYR A 52 1.94 -5.99 0.04
N PHE A 53 2.98 -6.20 0.85
CA PHE A 53 3.83 -5.12 1.34
C PHE A 53 4.74 -4.58 0.23
N ILE A 54 4.75 -3.25 0.09
CA ILE A 54 5.53 -2.53 -0.92
C ILE A 54 6.41 -1.47 -0.30
N GLY A 55 7.55 -1.20 -0.94
CA GLY A 55 8.41 -0.08 -0.65
C GLY A 55 8.05 1.18 -1.44
N ARG A 56 8.84 2.24 -1.25
CA ARG A 56 8.58 3.58 -1.82
C ARG A 56 8.78 3.62 -3.33
N GLU A 57 9.64 2.77 -3.88
CA GLU A 57 9.88 2.68 -5.33
C GLU A 57 8.95 1.65 -5.99
N GLY A 58 7.99 1.10 -5.23
CA GLY A 58 7.02 0.13 -5.70
C GLY A 58 7.52 -1.31 -5.72
N GLU A 59 8.69 -1.58 -5.14
CA GLU A 59 9.21 -2.94 -4.96
C GLU A 59 8.34 -3.73 -3.97
N LEU A 60 8.02 -4.99 -4.32
CA LEU A 60 7.38 -5.91 -3.38
C LEU A 60 8.41 -6.37 -2.35
N THR A 61 8.01 -6.41 -1.08
CA THR A 61 8.83 -7.03 -0.04
C THR A 61 8.89 -8.54 -0.29
N GLU A 62 10.08 -9.06 -0.54
CA GLU A 62 10.31 -10.48 -0.83
C GLU A 62 10.15 -11.35 0.43
N ASP A 63 10.04 -12.67 0.28
CA ASP A 63 10.06 -13.64 1.39
C ASP A 63 9.14 -13.30 2.58
N VAL A 64 7.97 -12.73 2.30
CA VAL A 64 6.89 -12.58 3.28
C VAL A 64 5.99 -13.79 3.15
N GLU A 65 5.95 -14.63 4.19
CA GLU A 65 5.19 -15.89 4.19
C GLU A 65 3.70 -15.65 3.88
N MET A 66 3.12 -14.62 4.50
CA MET A 66 1.74 -14.18 4.24
C MET A 66 1.44 -13.95 2.75
N HIS A 67 2.36 -13.42 1.95
CA HIS A 67 2.09 -13.16 0.53
C HIS A 67 1.71 -14.44 -0.23
N ARG A 68 2.14 -15.61 0.26
CA ARG A 68 1.82 -16.93 -0.33
C ARG A 68 0.45 -17.47 0.09
N GLU A 69 -0.11 -16.93 1.16
CA GLU A 69 -1.39 -17.34 1.73
C GLU A 69 -2.56 -16.43 1.28
N LEU A 70 -2.26 -15.30 0.65
CA LEU A 70 -3.27 -14.35 0.16
C LEU A 70 -4.09 -14.95 -0.99
N ILE A 71 -5.37 -15.19 -0.72
CA ILE A 71 -6.36 -15.55 -1.73
C ILE A 71 -6.88 -14.25 -2.35
N GLY A 72 -6.19 -13.76 -3.39
CA GLY A 72 -6.53 -12.50 -4.06
C GLY A 72 -5.72 -12.25 -5.34
N HIS A 73 -6.01 -11.13 -6.02
CA HIS A 73 -5.22 -10.73 -7.18
C HIS A 73 -3.82 -10.30 -6.75
N HIS A 74 -2.81 -10.97 -7.28
CA HIS A 74 -1.43 -10.53 -7.13
C HIS A 74 -1.27 -9.12 -7.76
N PRO A 75 -0.61 -8.16 -7.12
CA PRO A 75 -0.53 -6.77 -7.58
C PRO A 75 -0.01 -6.65 -9.02
N ARG A 76 1.01 -7.44 -9.39
CA ARG A 76 1.52 -7.48 -10.79
C ARG A 76 0.50 -7.93 -11.84
N ARG A 77 -0.62 -8.55 -11.46
CA ARG A 77 -1.68 -8.91 -12.44
C ARG A 77 -2.55 -7.72 -12.82
N THR A 78 -2.44 -6.57 -12.14
CA THR A 78 -3.19 -5.36 -12.50
C THR A 78 -2.61 -4.67 -13.74
N GLU A 79 -1.41 -5.05 -14.20
CA GLU A 79 -0.77 -4.53 -15.42
C GLU A 79 -1.65 -4.68 -16.69
N ASN A 80 -2.51 -5.72 -16.74
CA ASN A 80 -3.42 -5.95 -17.86
C ASN A 80 -4.79 -5.28 -17.71
N ILE A 81 -5.04 -4.60 -16.60
CA ILE A 81 -6.30 -3.91 -16.33
C ILE A 81 -6.12 -2.44 -16.78
N PRO A 82 -6.89 -1.96 -17.77
CA PRO A 82 -6.69 -0.62 -18.33
C PRO A 82 -6.77 0.50 -17.28
N THR A 83 -7.65 0.34 -16.29
CA THR A 83 -7.87 1.33 -15.24
C THR A 83 -7.81 0.67 -13.88
N VAL A 84 -6.88 1.13 -13.04
CA VAL A 84 -6.73 0.66 -11.66
C VAL A 84 -6.73 1.88 -10.75
N VAL A 85 -7.83 2.06 -10.03
CA VAL A 85 -8.09 3.23 -9.20
C VAL A 85 -7.67 2.93 -7.76
N GLY A 86 -6.63 3.63 -7.29
CA GLY A 86 -6.29 3.71 -5.88
C GLY A 86 -7.21 4.70 -5.17
N VAL A 87 -7.74 4.32 -4.00
CA VAL A 87 -8.48 5.23 -3.12
C VAL A 87 -7.82 5.23 -1.75
N ALA A 88 -7.20 6.35 -1.37
CA ALA A 88 -6.51 6.49 -0.09
C ALA A 88 -6.35 7.97 0.28
N GLY A 89 -6.44 8.28 1.58
CA GLY A 89 -6.23 9.61 2.15
C GLY A 89 -5.65 9.52 3.56
N GLY A 90 -5.05 10.61 4.00
CA GLY A 90 -4.17 10.75 5.16
C GLY A 90 -2.72 11.01 4.74
N GLU A 91 -2.11 12.08 5.26
CA GLU A 91 -0.71 12.46 4.98
C GLU A 91 0.26 11.31 5.25
N GLU A 92 -0.04 10.49 6.26
CA GLU A 92 0.75 9.33 6.62
C GLU A 92 0.81 8.27 5.50
N LYS A 93 -0.17 8.24 4.59
CA LYS A 93 -0.23 7.29 3.47
C LYS A 93 0.46 7.80 2.21
N ALA A 94 0.98 9.03 2.20
CA ALA A 94 1.59 9.60 1.01
C ALA A 94 2.70 8.71 0.43
N GLU A 95 3.56 8.15 1.28
CA GLU A 95 4.65 7.26 0.83
C GLU A 95 4.16 5.96 0.19
N VAL A 96 3.14 5.30 0.77
CA VAL A 96 2.58 4.07 0.17
C VAL A 96 1.83 4.37 -1.13
N ILE A 97 1.19 5.55 -1.23
CA ILE A 97 0.54 5.97 -2.48
C ILE A 97 1.57 6.23 -3.57
N VAL A 98 2.69 6.88 -3.23
CA VAL A 98 3.83 7.07 -4.15
C VAL A 98 4.38 5.72 -4.59
N GLY A 99 4.65 4.80 -3.67
CA GLY A 99 5.12 3.44 -4.00
C GLY A 99 4.12 2.65 -4.85
N GLY A 100 2.83 2.78 -4.53
CA GLY A 100 1.73 2.19 -5.31
C GLY A 100 1.73 2.64 -6.77
N THR A 101 1.99 3.91 -6.99
CA THR A 101 2.06 4.53 -8.31
C THR A 101 3.36 4.17 -9.04
N ALA A 102 4.50 4.22 -8.35
CA ALA A 102 5.82 3.88 -8.90
C ALA A 102 5.91 2.41 -9.35
N GLY A 103 5.30 1.50 -8.57
CA GLY A 103 5.22 0.08 -8.90
C GLY A 103 4.19 -0.26 -9.98
N GLY A 104 3.47 0.72 -10.53
CA GLY A 104 2.45 0.51 -11.55
C GLY A 104 1.20 -0.22 -11.06
N TYR A 105 1.01 -0.35 -9.74
CA TYR A 105 -0.12 -1.08 -9.19
C TYR A 105 -1.43 -0.31 -9.28
N ILE A 106 -1.35 1.02 -9.32
CA ILE A 106 -2.45 1.92 -9.61
C ILE A 106 -2.02 2.88 -10.73
N ASN A 107 -2.96 3.28 -11.58
CA ASN A 107 -2.73 4.28 -12.63
C ASN A 107 -3.72 5.44 -12.56
N SER A 108 -4.60 5.44 -11.57
CA SER A 108 -5.54 6.49 -11.24
C SER A 108 -5.65 6.59 -9.71
N LEU A 109 -5.85 7.79 -9.17
CA LEU A 109 -5.88 8.01 -7.72
C LEU A 109 -7.03 8.95 -7.33
N VAL A 110 -7.72 8.58 -6.26
CA VAL A 110 -8.62 9.45 -5.50
C VAL A 110 -8.04 9.65 -4.10
N THR A 111 -7.73 10.89 -3.75
CA THR A 111 -7.11 11.28 -2.46
C THR A 111 -7.58 12.67 -2.01
N ASP A 112 -7.26 13.05 -0.78
CA ASP A 112 -7.54 14.38 -0.23
C ASP A 112 -6.39 15.38 -0.52
N GLU A 113 -6.68 16.67 -0.35
CA GLU A 113 -5.74 17.76 -0.68
C GLU A 113 -4.44 17.68 0.14
N GLN A 114 -4.53 17.38 1.43
CA GLN A 114 -3.37 17.34 2.33
C GLN A 114 -2.42 16.23 1.92
N THR A 115 -2.97 15.03 1.66
CA THR A 115 -2.22 13.88 1.16
C THR A 115 -1.55 14.21 -0.18
N ALA A 116 -2.27 14.82 -1.12
CA ALA A 116 -1.72 15.22 -2.42
C ALA A 116 -0.55 16.21 -2.28
N ARG A 117 -0.62 17.17 -1.36
CA ARG A 117 0.48 18.11 -1.10
C ARG A 117 1.73 17.40 -0.60
N VAL A 118 1.59 16.47 0.34
CA VAL A 118 2.72 15.67 0.84
C VAL A 118 3.28 14.77 -0.27
N MET A 119 2.42 14.17 -1.09
CA MET A 119 2.90 13.39 -2.25
C MET A 119 3.77 14.23 -3.19
N LEU A 120 3.38 15.47 -3.48
CA LEU A 120 4.15 16.35 -4.34
C LEU A 120 5.55 16.67 -3.77
N THR A 121 5.72 16.74 -2.46
CA THR A 121 7.04 16.96 -1.85
C THR A 121 7.93 15.70 -1.87
N LEU A 122 7.33 14.51 -1.97
CA LEU A 122 8.06 13.23 -2.07
C LEU A 122 8.51 12.89 -3.49
N LEU A 123 7.92 13.55 -4.49
CA LEU A 123 8.17 13.35 -5.93
C LEU A 123 9.17 14.35 -6.53
N THR A 124 9.47 15.43 -5.81
CA THR A 124 10.48 16.44 -6.16
C THR A 124 11.85 16.09 -5.59
#